data_AF-A0A529GC38-F1
#
_entry.id   AF-A0A529GC38-F1
#
_cell.length_a   1.000
_cell.length_b   1.000
_cell.length_c   1.000
_cell.angle_alpha   90.00
_cell.angle_beta   90.00
_cell.angle_gamma   90.00
#
_symmetry.space_group_name_H-M   'P 1'
#
loop_
_entity.id
_entity.type
_entity.pdbx_description
1 polymer ?
#
loop_
_entity_poly.entity_id
_entity_poly.type
_entity_poly.pdbx_seq_one_letter_code
_entity_poly.pdbx_strand_id
1 'polypeptide(L)'
;MKKILTSLALLGLLAAGTAAIAEEEHNAAAPTHFPIDEPKEMSWSFAGPFGTYDKAQLQRGLKVYKEVCSACHSMNLVAFRTLEGLGYSDAQVKTLAAEYTIHDGPNDAGDMFDRPGKPSDHFPAPFANEQAAASANGGAAPPDMSLLAKARGVERGFPRFVFDIFTQYAQGGPDYIHSLLTGYDQTPPAGMVIPE
;
A
#
# COMPACT_ATOMS: atom_id res chain seq x y z
N MET A 1 37.73 65.21 2.92
CA MET A 1 37.34 65.92 1.68
C MET A 1 37.33 64.88 0.55
N LYS A 2 36.25 64.12 0.32
CA LYS A 2 34.98 64.43 -0.38
C LYS A 2 35.17 64.81 -1.86
N LYS A 3 35.16 63.79 -2.76
CA LYS A 3 34.73 63.79 -4.19
C LYS A 3 34.58 62.32 -4.63
N ILE A 4 33.46 61.62 -4.39
CA ILE A 4 32.24 61.43 -5.20
C ILE A 4 32.37 61.59 -6.73
N LEU A 5 31.89 60.53 -7.42
CA LEU A 5 31.13 60.44 -8.70
C LEU A 5 31.83 59.66 -9.84
N THR A 6 31.41 58.40 -10.09
CA THR A 6 30.55 57.91 -11.24
C THR A 6 31.40 57.50 -12.45
N SER A 7 31.17 56.46 -13.25
CA SER A 7 30.27 55.29 -13.37
C SER A 7 30.78 54.48 -14.58
N LEU A 8 30.19 53.30 -14.83
CA LEU A 8 30.35 52.37 -15.98
C LEU A 8 31.49 51.34 -15.85
N ALA A 9 31.35 50.05 -16.16
CA ALA A 9 30.29 49.04 -16.24
C ALA A 9 31.01 47.74 -16.73
N LEU A 10 30.35 46.58 -16.56
CA LEU A 10 30.60 45.27 -17.21
C LEU A 10 31.57 44.25 -16.58
N LEU A 11 30.96 43.06 -16.36
CA LEU A 11 31.48 41.68 -16.39
C LEU A 11 32.50 41.31 -15.31
N GLY A 12 32.35 40.24 -14.51
CA GLY A 12 31.51 39.06 -14.64
C GLY A 12 32.29 37.89 -14.01
N LEU A 13 31.70 37.24 -13.01
CA LEU A 13 31.69 35.78 -12.83
C LEU A 13 30.86 35.50 -11.57
N LEU A 14 29.56 35.34 -11.76
CA LEU A 14 28.81 34.42 -10.92
C LEU A 14 29.31 33.02 -11.27
N ALA A 15 30.15 32.44 -10.43
CA ALA A 15 30.34 30.99 -10.43
C ALA A 15 29.06 30.38 -9.86
N ALA A 16 28.05 30.26 -10.71
CA ALA A 16 26.93 29.35 -10.49
C ALA A 16 27.53 27.95 -10.40
N GLY A 17 27.52 27.38 -9.20
CA GLY A 17 27.75 25.95 -9.02
C GLY A 17 26.61 25.22 -9.72
N THR A 18 26.83 24.82 -10.98
CA THR A 18 26.02 23.82 -11.65
C THR A 18 26.26 22.51 -10.93
N ALA A 19 25.37 22.17 -10.01
CA ALA A 19 25.16 20.78 -9.65
C ALA A 19 24.69 20.08 -10.93
N ALA A 20 25.61 19.38 -11.59
CA ALA A 20 25.27 18.44 -12.63
C ALA A 20 24.44 17.34 -11.96
N ILE A 21 23.13 17.40 -12.11
CA ILE A 21 22.28 16.22 -11.92
C ILE A 21 22.64 15.31 -13.08
N ALA A 22 23.33 14.21 -12.77
CA ALA A 22 23.41 13.09 -13.70
C ALA A 22 21.99 12.56 -13.85
N GLU A 23 21.36 12.81 -15.00
CA GLU A 23 20.22 12.00 -15.43
C GLU A 23 20.78 10.60 -15.72
N GLU A 24 20.52 9.64 -14.83
CA GLU A 24 20.62 8.23 -15.20
C GLU A 24 19.67 8.02 -16.38
N GLU A 25 20.19 7.50 -17.48
CA GLU A 25 19.37 7.12 -18.63
C GLU A 25 18.52 5.90 -18.20
N HIS A 26 17.32 6.16 -17.70
CA HIS A 26 16.37 5.14 -17.26
C HIS A 26 15.97 4.29 -18.48
N ASN A 27 16.59 3.12 -18.62
CA ASN A 27 16.17 2.12 -19.59
C ASN A 27 14.87 1.47 -19.10
N ALA A 28 13.73 1.97 -19.58
CA ALA A 28 12.41 1.46 -19.20
C ALA A 28 12.23 -0.05 -19.46
N ALA A 29 13.00 -0.63 -20.40
CA ALA A 29 13.02 -2.07 -20.70
C ALA A 29 13.77 -2.93 -19.66
N ALA A 30 14.58 -2.32 -18.80
CA ALA A 30 15.39 -2.98 -17.77
C ALA A 30 15.34 -2.17 -16.46
N PRO A 31 14.19 -2.15 -15.77
CA PRO A 31 14.03 -1.34 -14.57
C PRO A 31 14.95 -1.81 -13.45
N THR A 32 15.63 -0.85 -12.80
CA THR A 32 16.48 -1.10 -11.63
C THR A 32 15.68 -1.16 -10.33
N HIS A 33 14.42 -0.68 -10.36
CA HIS A 33 13.48 -0.71 -9.24
C HIS A 33 12.04 -0.86 -9.75
N PHE A 34 11.15 -1.32 -8.86
CA PHE A 34 9.70 -1.31 -9.06
C PHE A 34 9.04 -0.46 -7.98
N PRO A 35 7.91 0.23 -8.29
CA PRO A 35 7.20 0.24 -9.57
C PRO A 35 7.96 1.03 -10.65
N ILE A 36 7.70 0.72 -11.93
CA ILE A 36 8.35 1.37 -13.09
C ILE A 36 7.87 2.82 -13.21
N ASP A 37 6.55 3.00 -13.14
CA ASP A 37 5.92 4.32 -13.11
C ASP A 37 5.76 4.78 -11.66
N GLU A 38 6.01 6.07 -11.42
CA GLU A 38 5.79 6.67 -10.11
C GLU A 38 4.30 6.59 -9.73
N PRO A 39 3.96 6.07 -8.53
CA PRO A 39 2.58 6.02 -8.06
C PRO A 39 1.97 7.41 -7.96
N LYS A 40 0.69 7.52 -8.32
CA LYS A 40 -0.04 8.78 -8.28
C LYS A 40 -0.49 9.08 -6.86
N GLU A 41 -0.26 10.31 -6.41
CA GLU A 41 -0.84 10.81 -5.15
C GLU A 41 -2.35 10.98 -5.31
N MET A 42 -3.12 10.34 -4.42
CA MET A 42 -4.57 10.38 -4.43
C MET A 42 -5.11 11.27 -3.31
N SER A 43 -6.31 11.84 -3.54
CA SER A 43 -7.02 12.63 -2.53
C SER A 43 -7.84 11.73 -1.60
N TRP A 44 -7.27 11.36 -0.46
CA TRP A 44 -7.93 10.52 0.54
C TRP A 44 -8.69 11.33 1.61
N SER A 45 -9.80 10.78 2.12
CA SER A 45 -10.57 11.39 3.22
C SER A 45 -9.79 11.46 4.55
N PHE A 46 -8.86 10.53 4.75
CA PHE A 46 -7.98 10.47 5.90
C PHE A 46 -6.65 11.23 5.72
N ALA A 47 -6.53 12.02 4.64
CA ALA A 47 -5.31 12.79 4.39
C ALA A 47 -5.14 13.96 5.37
N GLY A 48 -3.89 14.25 5.71
CA GLY A 48 -3.51 15.34 6.61
C GLY A 48 -3.81 15.07 8.10
N PRO A 49 -3.49 16.04 8.98
CA PRO A 49 -3.50 15.86 10.43
C PRO A 49 -4.89 15.66 11.05
N PHE A 50 -5.95 16.07 10.34
CA PHE A 50 -7.33 16.00 10.83
C PHE A 50 -8.23 15.12 9.96
N GLY A 51 -7.63 14.40 9.00
CA GLY A 51 -8.37 13.48 8.13
C GLY A 51 -9.01 12.34 8.93
N THR A 52 -10.16 11.87 8.46
CA THR A 52 -10.86 10.72 9.05
C THR A 52 -11.24 9.72 7.99
N TYR A 53 -11.29 8.45 8.35
CA TYR A 53 -11.74 7.42 7.43
C TYR A 53 -13.23 7.53 7.10
N ASP A 54 -13.57 7.42 5.82
CA ASP A 54 -14.96 7.23 5.37
C ASP A 54 -15.39 5.78 5.65
N LYS A 55 -16.24 5.59 6.67
CA LYS A 55 -16.75 4.26 7.05
C LYS A 55 -17.49 3.56 5.91
N ALA A 56 -18.24 4.30 5.08
CA ALA A 56 -18.95 3.69 3.96
C ALA A 56 -17.98 3.20 2.88
N GLN A 57 -16.89 3.94 2.64
CA GLN A 57 -15.80 3.48 1.76
C GLN A 57 -15.14 2.22 2.32
N LEU A 58 -14.83 2.18 3.62
CA LEU A 58 -14.22 1.00 4.24
C LEU A 58 -15.12 -0.24 4.20
N GLN A 59 -16.44 -0.08 4.41
CA GLN A 59 -17.40 -1.18 4.28
C GLN A 59 -17.45 -1.75 2.85
N ARG A 60 -17.40 -0.89 1.82
CA ARG A 60 -17.27 -1.33 0.42
C ARG A 60 -15.93 -2.03 0.19
N GLY A 61 -14.84 -1.50 0.75
CA GLY A 61 -13.51 -2.12 0.69
C GLY A 61 -13.48 -3.53 1.31
N LEU A 62 -14.14 -3.73 2.46
CA LEU A 62 -14.28 -5.05 3.06
C LEU A 62 -15.01 -6.03 2.14
N LYS A 63 -16.08 -5.58 1.46
CA LYS A 63 -16.78 -6.41 0.47
C LYS A 63 -15.84 -6.83 -0.66
N VAL A 64 -15.06 -5.90 -1.22
CA VAL A 64 -14.06 -6.22 -2.25
C VAL A 64 -13.03 -7.22 -1.74
N TYR A 65 -12.51 -7.04 -0.52
CA TYR A 65 -11.59 -8.00 0.07
C TYR A 65 -12.20 -9.40 0.17
N LYS A 66 -13.43 -9.53 0.72
CA LYS A 66 -14.13 -10.81 0.87
C LYS A 66 -14.42 -11.50 -0.47
N GLU A 67 -14.78 -10.74 -1.49
CA GLU A 67 -15.25 -11.29 -2.77
C GLU A 67 -14.12 -11.52 -3.78
N VAL A 68 -13.00 -10.83 -3.64
CA VAL A 68 -11.90 -10.86 -4.61
C VAL A 68 -10.57 -11.28 -3.97
N CYS A 69 -10.17 -10.61 -2.89
CA CYS A 69 -8.80 -10.73 -2.37
C CYS A 69 -8.61 -11.95 -1.46
N SER A 70 -9.62 -12.32 -0.66
CA SER A 70 -9.48 -13.34 0.39
C SER A 70 -9.33 -14.76 -0.13
N ALA A 71 -9.47 -14.97 -1.44
CA ALA A 71 -9.15 -16.24 -2.08
C ALA A 71 -7.63 -16.48 -2.16
N CYS A 72 -6.82 -15.42 -2.19
CA CYS A 72 -5.37 -15.51 -2.36
C CYS A 72 -4.59 -14.84 -1.23
N HIS A 73 -5.09 -13.72 -0.69
CA HIS A 73 -4.42 -12.94 0.35
C HIS A 73 -4.98 -13.24 1.73
N SER A 74 -4.10 -13.38 2.71
CA SER A 74 -4.46 -13.42 4.13
C SER A 74 -4.61 -12.02 4.72
N MET A 75 -5.26 -11.94 5.88
CA MET A 75 -5.33 -10.75 6.71
C MET A 75 -5.26 -11.15 8.19
N ASN A 76 -4.14 -11.78 8.55
CA ASN A 76 -3.96 -12.54 9.79
C ASN A 76 -4.00 -11.69 11.06
N LEU A 77 -3.78 -10.37 10.97
CA LEU A 77 -3.76 -9.48 12.15
C LEU A 77 -5.08 -8.74 12.36
N VAL A 78 -6.11 -9.00 11.55
CA VAL A 78 -7.43 -8.39 11.67
C VAL A 78 -8.43 -9.40 12.23
N ALA A 79 -8.89 -9.16 13.46
CA ALA A 79 -9.97 -9.93 14.09
C ALA A 79 -11.35 -9.40 13.69
N PHE A 80 -12.36 -10.27 13.58
CA PHE A 80 -13.71 -9.86 13.18
C PHE A 80 -14.31 -8.78 14.07
N ARG A 81 -14.04 -8.81 15.39
CA ARG A 81 -14.46 -7.78 16.36
C ARG A 81 -13.99 -6.36 16.01
N THR A 82 -12.89 -6.22 15.26
CA THR A 82 -12.39 -4.91 14.85
C THR A 82 -13.29 -4.21 13.83
N LEU A 83 -14.19 -4.97 13.19
CA LEU A 83 -15.16 -4.44 12.22
C LEU A 83 -16.20 -3.52 12.88
N GLU A 84 -16.36 -3.55 14.20
CA GLU A 84 -17.12 -2.51 14.92
C GLU A 84 -16.57 -1.09 14.66
N GLY A 85 -15.26 -0.96 14.44
CA GLY A 85 -14.63 0.30 14.02
C GLY A 85 -15.15 0.82 12.67
N LEU A 86 -15.63 -0.07 11.80
CA LEU A 86 -16.27 0.27 10.53
C LEU A 86 -17.77 0.59 10.69
N GLY A 87 -18.31 0.52 11.91
CA GLY A 87 -19.72 0.79 12.20
C GLY A 87 -20.64 -0.42 12.11
N TYR A 88 -20.11 -1.65 12.06
CA TYR A 88 -20.94 -2.86 12.21
C TYR A 88 -21.35 -3.04 13.68
N SER A 89 -22.57 -3.53 13.90
CA SER A 89 -23.04 -3.96 15.22
C SER A 89 -22.46 -5.32 15.61
N ASP A 90 -22.40 -5.61 16.91
CA ASP A 90 -21.98 -6.92 17.44
C ASP A 90 -22.74 -8.08 16.76
N ALA A 91 -24.06 -7.93 16.56
CA ALA A 91 -24.88 -8.92 15.87
C ALA A 91 -24.42 -9.14 14.42
N GLN A 92 -24.13 -8.08 13.67
CA GLN A 92 -23.62 -8.17 12.29
C GLN A 92 -22.23 -8.82 12.25
N VAL A 93 -21.34 -8.46 13.18
CA VAL A 93 -20.00 -9.04 13.26
C VAL A 93 -20.08 -10.54 13.58
N LYS A 94 -20.97 -10.93 14.52
CA LYS A 94 -21.18 -12.34 14.86
C LYS A 94 -21.75 -13.13 13.69
N THR A 95 -22.72 -12.58 12.97
CA THR A 95 -23.26 -13.19 11.74
C THR A 95 -22.17 -13.37 10.70
N LEU A 96 -21.37 -12.34 10.44
CA LEU A 96 -20.29 -12.38 9.47
C LEU A 96 -19.20 -13.39 9.85
N ALA A 97 -18.76 -13.42 11.12
CA ALA A 97 -17.75 -14.36 11.57
C ALA A 97 -18.23 -15.82 11.44
N ALA A 98 -19.52 -16.07 11.69
CA ALA A 98 -20.11 -17.40 11.58
C ALA A 98 -20.20 -17.93 10.14
N GLU A 99 -20.03 -17.08 9.11
CA GLU A 99 -19.91 -17.52 7.70
C GLU A 99 -18.61 -18.31 7.45
N TYR A 100 -17.61 -18.15 8.31
CA TYR A 100 -16.30 -18.77 8.17
C TYR A 100 -16.21 -20.04 9.03
N THR A 101 -15.66 -21.09 8.44
CA THR A 101 -15.25 -22.30 9.17
C THR A 101 -13.85 -22.10 9.73
N ILE A 102 -13.71 -22.25 11.05
CA ILE A 102 -12.45 -22.12 11.78
C ILE A 102 -12.07 -23.49 12.34
N HIS A 103 -10.85 -23.92 12.04
CA HIS A 103 -10.23 -25.09 12.63
C HIS A 103 -9.71 -24.74 14.04
N ASP A 104 -10.18 -25.46 15.07
CA ASP A 104 -9.89 -25.19 16.48
C ASP A 104 -9.65 -26.51 17.24
N GLY A 105 -9.21 -26.42 18.49
CA GLY A 105 -8.95 -27.57 19.37
C GLY A 105 -7.60 -27.49 20.09
N PRO A 106 -7.21 -28.59 20.76
CA PRO A 106 -7.93 -29.87 20.86
C PRO A 106 -9.15 -29.83 21.79
N ASN A 107 -10.11 -30.71 21.57
CA ASN A 107 -11.24 -30.96 22.49
C ASN A 107 -10.82 -31.90 23.65
N ASP A 108 -11.78 -32.28 24.51
CA ASP A 108 -11.54 -33.16 25.67
C ASP A 108 -11.02 -34.57 25.30
N ALA A 109 -11.22 -35.00 24.04
CA ALA A 109 -10.71 -36.26 23.51
C ALA A 109 -9.31 -36.12 22.86
N GLY A 110 -8.78 -34.90 22.75
CA GLY A 110 -7.51 -34.62 22.08
C GLY A 110 -7.63 -34.33 20.58
N ASP A 111 -8.84 -34.28 20.03
CA ASP A 111 -9.08 -34.10 18.60
C ASP A 111 -9.30 -32.63 18.22
N MET A 112 -8.76 -32.25 17.05
CA MET A 112 -9.08 -30.96 16.42
C MET A 112 -10.46 -31.02 15.75
N PHE A 113 -11.17 -29.90 15.70
CA PHE A 113 -12.51 -29.82 15.15
C PHE A 113 -12.75 -28.50 14.42
N ASP A 114 -13.75 -28.51 13.53
CA ASP A 114 -14.18 -27.31 12.83
C ASP A 114 -15.40 -26.69 13.51
N ARG A 115 -15.43 -25.36 13.60
CA ARG A 115 -16.55 -24.60 14.14
C ARG A 115 -16.84 -23.34 13.34
N PRO A 116 -18.05 -22.78 13.43
CA PRO A 116 -18.31 -21.43 12.98
C PRO A 116 -17.38 -20.43 13.70
N GLY A 117 -16.97 -19.39 12.97
CA GLY A 117 -16.17 -18.31 13.51
C GLY A 117 -16.90 -17.50 14.59
N LYS A 118 -16.13 -16.94 15.52
CA LYS A 118 -16.59 -16.00 16.55
C LYS A 118 -15.88 -14.66 16.38
N PRO A 119 -16.42 -13.55 16.93
CA PRO A 119 -15.83 -12.22 16.77
C PRO A 119 -14.35 -12.10 17.18
N SER A 120 -13.85 -12.95 18.08
CA SER A 120 -12.43 -12.93 18.49
C SER A 120 -11.48 -13.57 17.47
N ASP A 121 -11.99 -14.36 16.53
CA ASP A 121 -11.15 -15.00 15.51
C ASP A 121 -10.67 -13.98 14.48
N HIS A 122 -9.55 -14.30 13.83
CA HIS A 122 -9.01 -13.55 12.70
C HIS A 122 -9.61 -14.02 11.38
N PHE A 123 -9.48 -13.21 10.33
CA PHE A 123 -9.82 -13.69 8.99
C PHE A 123 -8.96 -14.92 8.67
N PRO A 124 -9.57 -16.05 8.28
CA PRO A 124 -8.81 -17.26 8.00
C PRO A 124 -7.93 -17.05 6.78
N ALA A 125 -6.70 -17.58 6.84
CA ALA A 125 -5.80 -17.58 5.71
C ALA A 125 -6.31 -18.55 4.62
N PRO A 126 -6.21 -18.20 3.33
CA PRO A 126 -6.65 -19.07 2.23
C PRO A 126 -5.76 -20.31 2.06
N PHE A 127 -4.54 -20.28 2.59
CA PHE A 127 -3.57 -21.35 2.50
C PHE A 127 -2.99 -21.69 3.88
N ALA A 128 -2.64 -22.95 4.09
CA ALA A 128 -2.09 -23.41 5.36
C ALA A 128 -0.68 -22.88 5.66
N ASN A 129 0.09 -22.54 4.62
CA ASN A 129 1.45 -22.00 4.72
C ASN A 129 1.86 -21.32 3.41
N GLU A 130 3.01 -20.66 3.44
CA GLU A 130 3.60 -19.93 2.31
C GLU A 130 3.91 -20.84 1.12
N GLN A 131 4.37 -22.07 1.35
CA GLN A 131 4.70 -23.01 0.26
C GLN A 131 3.45 -23.45 -0.50
N ALA A 132 2.35 -23.72 0.21
CA ALA A 132 1.06 -24.00 -0.41
C ALA A 132 0.54 -22.80 -1.20
N ALA A 133 0.69 -21.59 -0.65
CA ALA A 133 0.31 -20.36 -1.33
C ALA A 133 1.12 -20.13 -2.62
N ALA A 134 2.44 -20.28 -2.57
CA ALA A 134 3.32 -20.16 -3.74
C ALA A 134 3.00 -21.21 -4.82
N SER A 135 2.80 -22.46 -4.41
CA SER A 135 2.43 -23.56 -5.32
C SER A 135 1.13 -23.26 -6.08
N ALA A 136 0.13 -22.67 -5.39
CA ALA A 136 -1.15 -22.31 -6.00
C ALA A 136 -1.11 -21.03 -6.86
N ASN A 137 -0.05 -20.20 -6.77
CA ASN A 137 0.03 -18.88 -7.38
C ASN A 137 1.33 -18.71 -8.22
N GLY A 138 1.66 -19.69 -9.05
CA GLY A 138 2.76 -19.55 -10.01
C GLY A 138 4.15 -19.41 -9.40
N GLY A 139 4.36 -19.94 -8.19
CA GLY A 139 5.65 -19.90 -7.48
C GLY A 139 5.83 -18.71 -6.53
N ALA A 140 4.90 -17.76 -6.48
CA ALA A 140 4.95 -16.60 -5.59
C ALA A 140 3.83 -16.64 -4.54
N ALA A 141 4.18 -16.54 -3.25
CA ALA A 141 3.18 -16.45 -2.21
C ALA A 141 2.56 -15.04 -2.15
N PRO A 142 1.23 -14.89 -2.21
CA PRO A 142 0.60 -13.58 -2.06
C PRO A 142 0.88 -13.00 -0.67
N PRO A 143 1.29 -11.72 -0.56
CA PRO A 143 1.59 -11.10 0.73
C PRO A 143 0.34 -10.92 1.60
N ASP A 144 0.51 -10.99 2.91
CA ASP A 144 -0.53 -10.66 3.88
C ASP A 144 -0.94 -9.18 3.79
N MET A 145 -2.24 -8.91 3.78
CA MET A 145 -2.80 -7.57 3.58
C MET A 145 -2.98 -6.77 4.88
N SER A 146 -2.74 -7.35 6.06
CA SER A 146 -3.03 -6.67 7.34
C SER A 146 -2.25 -5.36 7.52
N LEU A 147 -1.01 -5.33 7.02
CA LEU A 147 -0.10 -4.18 7.13
C LEU A 147 0.47 -3.75 5.77
N LEU A 148 -0.10 -4.22 4.66
CA LEU A 148 0.44 -3.96 3.32
C LEU A 148 0.54 -2.46 3.02
N ALA A 149 -0.47 -1.68 3.41
CA ALA A 149 -0.49 -0.21 3.27
C ALA A 149 0.54 0.52 4.15
N LYS A 150 1.21 -0.16 5.09
CA LYS A 150 2.34 0.38 5.85
C LYS A 150 3.68 -0.19 5.40
N ALA A 151 3.66 -1.41 4.85
CA ALA A 151 4.85 -2.12 4.37
C ALA A 151 5.27 -1.70 2.95
N ARG A 152 4.49 -0.83 2.29
CA ARG A 152 4.81 -0.22 0.99
C ARG A 152 4.78 1.30 1.15
N GLY A 153 5.71 1.97 0.48
CA GLY A 153 5.83 3.41 0.47
C GLY A 153 6.18 3.90 -0.92
N VAL A 154 6.01 5.20 -1.13
CA VAL A 154 6.38 5.89 -2.37
C VAL A 154 7.48 6.86 -2.04
N GLU A 155 8.50 6.92 -2.89
CA GLU A 155 9.48 7.98 -2.81
C GLU A 155 8.83 9.28 -3.27
N ARG A 156 8.94 10.32 -2.45
CA ARG A 156 8.30 11.61 -2.72
C ARG A 156 9.22 12.59 -3.45
N GLY A 157 10.54 12.35 -3.37
CA GLY A 157 11.57 13.21 -3.95
C GLY A 157 11.63 14.62 -3.33
N PHE A 158 12.67 15.36 -3.72
CA PHE A 158 12.77 16.79 -3.43
C PHE A 158 12.00 17.59 -4.50
N PRO A 159 11.18 18.61 -4.12
CA PRO A 159 11.04 19.19 -2.78
C PRO A 159 9.87 18.65 -1.96
N ARG A 160 9.10 17.64 -2.43
CA ARG A 160 7.87 17.18 -1.77
C ARG A 160 8.11 16.71 -0.34
N PHE A 161 9.20 15.99 -0.07
CA PHE A 161 9.50 15.51 1.28
C PHE A 161 9.57 16.64 2.33
N VAL A 162 10.00 17.85 1.93
CA VAL A 162 10.06 19.01 2.81
C VAL A 162 8.66 19.48 3.18
N PHE A 163 7.73 19.48 2.22
CA PHE A 163 6.34 19.83 2.45
C PHE A 163 5.59 18.75 3.24
N ASP A 164 5.93 17.48 3.04
CA ASP A 164 5.28 16.33 3.69
C ASP A 164 5.39 16.39 5.22
N ILE A 165 6.43 17.02 5.77
CA ILE A 165 6.57 17.31 7.22
C ILE A 165 5.43 18.21 7.71
N PHE A 166 5.06 19.21 6.92
CA PHE A 166 4.04 20.19 7.27
C PHE A 166 2.62 19.71 6.94
N THR A 167 2.47 18.94 5.85
CA THR A 167 1.18 18.36 5.46
C THR A 167 0.87 17.06 6.21
N GLN A 168 1.85 16.47 6.90
CA GLN A 168 1.77 15.17 7.58
C GLN A 168 1.31 14.07 6.62
N TYR A 169 1.94 14.03 5.46
CA TYR A 169 1.63 13.03 4.44
C TYR A 169 1.97 11.61 4.95
N ALA A 170 0.99 10.71 4.87
CA ALA A 170 1.08 9.33 5.34
C ALA A 170 0.38 8.33 4.40
N GLN A 171 0.03 8.79 3.19
CA GLN A 171 -0.83 8.07 2.25
C GLN A 171 -0.03 7.25 1.21
N GLY A 172 1.31 7.20 1.34
CA GLY A 172 2.17 6.55 0.35
C GLY A 172 1.85 5.08 0.08
N GLY A 173 1.58 4.27 1.11
CA GLY A 173 1.17 2.89 0.88
C GLY A 173 -0.18 2.75 0.17
N PRO A 174 -1.24 3.43 0.61
CA PRO A 174 -2.50 3.50 -0.13
C PRO A 174 -2.36 3.97 -1.59
N ASP A 175 -1.53 5.00 -1.85
CA ASP A 175 -1.25 5.50 -3.20
C ASP A 175 -0.55 4.45 -4.08
N TYR A 176 0.42 3.74 -3.51
CA TYR A 176 1.07 2.59 -4.15
C TYR A 176 0.06 1.50 -4.50
N ILE A 177 -0.77 1.07 -3.55
CA ILE A 177 -1.76 0.01 -3.77
C ILE A 177 -2.78 0.43 -4.85
N HIS A 178 -3.29 1.66 -4.78
CA HIS A 178 -4.22 2.17 -5.79
C HIS A 178 -3.57 2.19 -7.18
N SER A 179 -2.35 2.72 -7.28
CA SER A 179 -1.64 2.80 -8.56
C SER A 179 -1.31 1.42 -9.13
N LEU A 180 -0.94 0.46 -8.28
CA LEU A 180 -0.72 -0.93 -8.71
C LEU A 180 -2.00 -1.56 -9.26
N LEU A 181 -3.11 -1.45 -8.52
CA LEU A 181 -4.39 -2.07 -8.93
C LEU A 181 -5.01 -1.41 -10.17
N THR A 182 -4.72 -0.14 -10.44
CA THR A 182 -5.30 0.62 -11.56
C THR A 182 -4.32 0.85 -12.71
N GLY A 183 -3.08 0.38 -12.59
CA GLY A 183 -2.01 0.60 -13.55
C GLY A 183 -1.75 -0.57 -14.52
N TYR A 184 -2.50 -1.66 -14.44
CA TYR A 184 -2.41 -2.76 -15.40
C TYR A 184 -2.92 -2.33 -16.80
N ASP A 185 -2.72 -3.19 -17.80
CA ASP A 185 -3.07 -2.99 -19.22
C ASP A 185 -2.19 -1.99 -20.00
N GLN A 186 -1.02 -1.64 -19.46
CA GLN A 186 -0.01 -0.90 -20.21
C GLN A 186 0.77 -1.83 -21.15
N THR A 187 1.06 -1.35 -22.37
CA THR A 187 1.98 -2.04 -23.26
C THR A 187 3.38 -2.01 -22.64
N PRO A 188 4.03 -3.17 -22.44
CA PRO A 188 5.39 -3.20 -21.91
C PRO A 188 6.32 -2.34 -22.77
N PRO A 189 7.27 -1.61 -22.16
CA PRO A 189 8.28 -0.85 -22.91
C PRO A 189 8.97 -1.72 -23.94
N ALA A 190 9.28 -1.16 -25.11
CA ALA A 190 9.93 -1.89 -26.19
C ALA A 190 11.25 -2.52 -25.70
N GLY A 191 11.38 -3.84 -25.86
CA GLY A 191 12.54 -4.61 -25.40
C GLY A 191 12.42 -5.21 -23.99
N MET A 192 11.35 -4.90 -23.24
CA MET A 192 11.06 -5.57 -21.97
C MET A 192 10.61 -7.01 -22.22
N VAL A 193 11.28 -7.97 -21.60
CA VAL A 193 10.90 -9.40 -21.63
C VAL A 193 10.19 -9.73 -20.32
N ILE A 194 8.92 -10.13 -20.41
CA ILE A 194 8.14 -10.61 -19.26
C ILE A 194 8.36 -12.12 -19.14
N PRO A 195 8.83 -12.64 -17.99
CA PRO A 195 8.91 -14.08 -17.76
C PRO A 195 7.53 -14.73 -17.85
N GLU A 196 7.44 -15.89 -18.49
CA GLU A 196 6.25 -16.75 -18.48
C GLU A 196 6.05 -17.47 -17.15
#